data_AF-A0A1Q7AAI8-F1
#
_entry.id   AF-A0A1Q7AAI8-F1
#
_cell.length_a   1.000
_cell.length_b   1.000
_cell.length_c   1.000
_cell.angle_alpha   90.00
_cell.angle_beta   90.00
_cell.angle_gamma   90.00
#
_symmetry.space_group_name_H-M   'P 1'
#
loop_
_entity.id
_entity.type
_entity.pdbx_description
1 polymer ?
#
loop_
_entity_poly.entity_id
_entity_poly.type
_entity_poly.pdbx_seq_one_letter_code
_entity_poly.pdbx_strand_id
1 'polypeptide(L)'
;MEPTDELKHSGDSASAMHTRAPASRTQQKASFVDAFRSQPGSNVQRIYGISDCVIAVAFTLLVENIRLPSAGLSEPQLQSYILHTILPDLLVYLFSYLVVASSWISHYRIFTYLQRSSSLFIMLNVLFLASIVFLPVTVVFFYGYGNQAAVWQVFATTQVVTSATLLLMWVVARVDHLLDSEVPPEYLSYTTARLFVIPIGTLLSIGIAFYNVWVAEGIFLFFYVLGWSLRSLYYRRHPGSGYLEGTTRICSITDNMTAVAITFLIAAITGTLLSNIHQPFSTTLNAVLGELPVYSFSLLIVGFYWLSHHRIYMVIRRHNMMLIWLNFAFLLCIELQPPFNTLHATYPKSQLTTILYASNQAVTGLMLLVIWLYAARGHRLIDKSIDGSQIISIALRVLLPPMIFTLSIAIILFRNDLAIYFWLLVIVLEVIDLVYRRVRRGSHREARAEADV
;
A
#
# COMPACT_ATOMS: atom_id res chain seq x y z
N MET A 1 19.67 82.05 -26.25
CA MET A 1 21.03 82.57 -26.16
C MET A 1 21.92 81.40 -25.82
N GLU A 2 22.81 80.93 -26.67
CA GLU A 2 23.30 81.46 -27.94
C GLU A 2 24.04 80.32 -28.67
N PRO A 3 24.14 80.35 -30.00
CA PRO A 3 24.68 79.27 -30.82
C PRO A 3 26.15 79.50 -31.20
N THR A 4 26.89 78.42 -31.54
CA THR A 4 27.54 78.13 -32.85
C THR A 4 28.62 77.05 -32.73
N ASP A 5 28.81 76.33 -33.85
CA ASP A 5 29.92 75.43 -34.25
C ASP A 5 29.97 73.98 -33.69
N GLU A 6 30.23 72.91 -34.46
CA GLU A 6 30.23 72.61 -35.90
C GLU A 6 30.34 71.07 -36.03
N LEU A 7 29.52 70.47 -36.90
CA LEU A 7 29.68 69.21 -37.66
C LEU A 7 30.68 68.09 -37.24
N LYS A 8 30.13 66.92 -36.86
CA LYS A 8 30.42 65.51 -37.28
C LYS A 8 29.77 64.56 -36.25
N HIS A 9 28.92 63.56 -36.53
CA HIS A 9 28.89 62.55 -37.59
C HIS A 9 27.44 62.05 -37.80
N SER A 10 27.02 61.92 -39.06
CA SER A 10 25.83 61.21 -39.50
C SER A 10 26.16 59.76 -39.87
N GLY A 11 25.31 58.80 -39.49
CA GLY A 11 25.41 57.40 -39.96
C GLY A 11 24.39 56.47 -39.30
N ASP A 12 23.21 56.39 -39.91
CA ASP A 12 22.17 55.36 -39.83
C ASP A 12 22.24 54.30 -38.72
N SER A 13 21.35 54.43 -37.74
CA SER A 13 20.92 53.36 -36.85
C SER A 13 19.95 52.40 -37.57
N ALA A 14 20.48 51.56 -38.45
CA ALA A 14 19.81 50.34 -38.87
C ALA A 14 20.05 49.26 -37.80
N SER A 15 19.01 48.99 -37.00
CA SER A 15 18.99 47.93 -35.98
C SER A 15 19.30 46.57 -36.63
N ALA A 16 20.55 46.11 -36.52
CA ALA A 16 20.97 44.79 -36.95
C ALA A 16 20.21 43.72 -36.15
N MET A 17 19.33 43.03 -36.86
CA MET A 17 18.74 41.76 -36.47
C MET A 17 19.87 40.77 -36.17
N HIS A 18 20.22 40.60 -34.90
CA HIS A 18 21.07 39.51 -34.43
C HIS A 18 20.33 38.19 -34.67
N THR A 19 20.49 37.63 -35.86
CA THR A 19 20.23 36.22 -36.14
C THR A 19 21.11 35.41 -35.19
N ARG A 20 20.50 34.88 -34.11
CA ARG A 20 21.11 33.82 -33.31
C ARG A 20 21.49 32.70 -34.28
N ALA A 21 22.78 32.43 -34.42
CA ALA A 21 23.25 31.30 -35.20
C ALA A 21 22.54 30.02 -34.70
N PRO A 22 22.01 29.16 -35.59
CA PRO A 22 21.38 27.92 -35.17
C PRO A 22 22.42 27.08 -34.42
N ALA A 23 22.05 26.63 -33.22
CA ALA A 23 22.91 25.78 -32.40
C ALA A 23 23.46 24.63 -33.25
N SER A 24 24.78 24.39 -33.19
CA SER A 24 25.40 23.33 -33.99
C SER A 24 24.69 21.99 -33.71
N ARG A 25 24.58 21.12 -34.72
CA ARG A 25 23.89 19.81 -34.60
C ARG A 25 24.41 18.98 -33.41
N THR A 26 25.66 19.20 -33.02
CA THR A 26 26.32 18.63 -31.83
C THR A 26 25.81 19.22 -30.52
N GLN A 27 25.63 20.54 -30.43
CA GLN A 27 24.98 21.21 -29.28
C GLN A 27 23.51 20.84 -29.15
N GLN A 28 22.80 20.72 -30.28
CA GLN A 28 21.40 20.32 -30.28
C GLN A 28 21.25 18.86 -29.82
N LYS A 29 22.11 17.95 -30.28
CA LYS A 29 22.21 16.58 -29.76
C LYS A 29 22.60 16.53 -28.28
N ALA A 30 23.56 17.34 -27.83
CA ALA A 30 23.96 17.39 -26.43
C ALA A 30 22.80 17.87 -25.53
N SER A 31 22.10 18.95 -25.92
CA SER A 31 20.93 19.44 -25.19
C SER A 31 19.75 18.47 -25.19
N PHE A 32 19.58 17.71 -26.28
CA PHE A 32 18.56 16.67 -26.38
C PHE A 32 18.91 15.48 -25.47
N VAL A 33 20.17 15.02 -25.47
CA VAL A 33 20.64 13.94 -24.60
C VAL A 33 20.61 14.36 -23.13
N ASP A 34 20.97 15.60 -22.80
CA ASP A 34 20.88 16.14 -21.44
C ASP A 34 19.44 16.32 -20.97
N ALA A 35 18.49 16.60 -21.87
CA ALA A 35 17.04 16.60 -21.56
C ALA A 35 16.50 15.19 -21.21
N PHE A 36 17.16 14.12 -21.68
CA PHE A 36 16.86 12.73 -21.32
C PHE A 36 17.75 12.16 -20.22
N ARG A 37 18.73 12.93 -19.71
CA ARG A 37 19.44 12.56 -18.47
C ARG A 37 18.49 12.77 -17.30
N SER A 38 17.72 11.73 -17.02
CA SER A 38 16.93 11.60 -15.81
C SER A 38 17.82 11.86 -14.59
N GLN A 39 17.43 12.82 -13.73
CA GLN A 39 18.16 13.07 -12.48
C GLN A 39 18.35 11.74 -11.74
N PRO A 40 19.49 11.44 -11.10
CA PRO A 40 19.76 10.14 -10.48
C PRO A 40 18.61 9.61 -9.61
N GLY A 41 17.94 10.50 -8.87
CA GLY A 41 16.73 10.18 -8.10
C GLY A 41 15.58 9.62 -8.94
N SER A 42 15.32 10.13 -10.14
CA SER A 42 14.18 9.70 -10.97
C SER A 42 14.29 8.27 -11.50
N ASN A 43 15.50 7.75 -11.74
CA ASN A 43 15.67 6.34 -12.16
C ASN A 43 15.42 5.37 -11.00
N VAL A 44 16.00 5.64 -9.82
CA VAL A 44 15.75 4.84 -8.61
C VAL A 44 14.27 4.89 -8.20
N GLN A 45 13.65 6.07 -8.32
CA GLN A 45 12.22 6.27 -8.10
C GLN A 45 11.35 5.41 -9.02
N ARG A 46 11.69 5.33 -10.30
CA ARG A 46 10.98 4.46 -11.23
C ARG A 46 11.11 2.98 -10.86
N ILE A 47 12.30 2.55 -10.43
CA ILE A 47 12.53 1.14 -10.04
C ILE A 47 11.68 0.78 -8.84
N TYR A 48 11.73 1.55 -7.74
CA TYR A 48 10.91 1.22 -6.58
C TYR A 48 9.42 1.42 -6.83
N GLY A 49 9.02 2.36 -7.70
CA GLY A 49 7.62 2.56 -8.08
C GLY A 49 7.04 1.34 -8.78
N ILE A 50 7.80 0.73 -9.71
CA ILE A 50 7.43 -0.55 -10.32
C ILE A 50 7.41 -1.67 -9.27
N SER A 51 8.43 -1.74 -8.41
CA SER A 51 8.46 -2.75 -7.34
C SER A 51 7.26 -2.66 -6.42
N ASP A 52 6.85 -1.46 -6.00
CA ASP A 52 5.69 -1.27 -5.13
C ASP A 52 4.38 -1.71 -5.81
N CYS A 53 4.21 -1.41 -7.10
CA CYS A 53 3.05 -1.87 -7.88
C CYS A 53 2.99 -3.40 -7.96
N VAL A 54 4.09 -4.06 -8.31
CA VAL A 54 4.15 -5.52 -8.41
C VAL A 54 3.92 -6.19 -7.05
N ILE A 55 4.50 -5.66 -5.97
CA ILE A 55 4.32 -6.18 -4.63
C ILE A 55 2.87 -5.97 -4.15
N ALA A 56 2.24 -4.84 -4.48
CA ALA A 56 0.82 -4.61 -4.18
C ALA A 56 -0.09 -5.66 -4.83
N VAL A 57 0.12 -5.96 -6.11
CA VAL A 57 -0.61 -7.04 -6.79
C VAL A 57 -0.41 -8.37 -6.10
N ALA A 58 0.82 -8.69 -5.67
CA ALA A 58 1.09 -9.93 -4.95
C ALA A 58 0.33 -10.02 -3.61
N PHE A 59 0.17 -8.91 -2.88
CA PHE A 59 -0.64 -8.89 -1.66
C PHE A 59 -2.11 -9.21 -1.92
N THR A 60 -2.72 -8.62 -2.95
CA THR A 60 -4.12 -8.90 -3.28
C THR A 60 -4.30 -10.32 -3.82
N LEU A 61 -3.36 -10.82 -4.61
CA LEU A 61 -3.41 -12.22 -5.05
C LEU A 61 -3.33 -13.20 -3.87
N LEU A 62 -2.64 -12.88 -2.77
CA LEU A 62 -2.63 -13.75 -1.59
C LEU A 62 -4.02 -13.91 -0.97
N VAL A 63 -4.80 -12.83 -0.87
CA VAL A 63 -6.12 -12.86 -0.24
C VAL A 63 -7.19 -13.49 -1.14
N GLU A 64 -7.08 -13.29 -2.46
CA GLU A 64 -8.02 -13.84 -3.45
C GLU A 64 -8.04 -15.38 -3.48
N ASN A 65 -7.00 -16.03 -2.95
CA ASN A 65 -6.96 -17.49 -2.87
C ASN A 65 -7.75 -18.08 -1.68
N ILE A 66 -8.34 -17.25 -0.80
CA ILE A 66 -9.21 -17.70 0.29
C ILE A 66 -10.45 -18.38 -0.30
N ARG A 67 -10.76 -19.59 0.18
CA ARG A 67 -11.90 -20.36 -0.34
C ARG A 67 -13.20 -19.83 0.26
N LEU A 68 -13.98 -19.16 -0.58
CA LEU A 68 -15.31 -18.68 -0.23
C LEU A 68 -16.38 -19.72 -0.61
N PRO A 69 -17.46 -19.87 0.18
CA PRO A 69 -18.51 -20.82 -0.10
C PRO A 69 -19.41 -20.35 -1.25
N SER A 70 -19.80 -21.28 -2.13
CA SER A 70 -20.88 -21.06 -3.10
C SER A 70 -22.21 -20.81 -2.38
N ALA A 71 -23.15 -20.11 -3.03
CA ALA A 71 -24.48 -19.87 -2.48
C ALA A 71 -25.25 -21.17 -2.15
N GLY A 72 -26.20 -21.07 -1.20
CA GLY A 72 -27.13 -22.17 -0.87
C GLY A 72 -26.88 -22.87 0.46
N LEU A 73 -25.86 -22.48 1.23
CA LEU A 73 -25.69 -22.96 2.61
C LEU A 73 -26.72 -22.33 3.54
N SER A 74 -27.27 -23.12 4.46
CA SER A 74 -28.02 -22.59 5.61
C SER A 74 -27.09 -21.86 6.58
N GLU A 75 -27.62 -20.99 7.45
CA GLU A 75 -26.80 -20.24 8.42
C GLU A 75 -25.87 -21.12 9.28
N PRO A 76 -26.33 -22.24 9.87
CA PRO A 76 -25.43 -23.12 10.63
C PRO A 76 -24.31 -23.73 9.78
N GLN A 77 -24.60 -24.08 8.53
CA GLN A 77 -23.61 -24.62 7.59
C GLN A 77 -22.60 -23.55 7.19
N LEU A 78 -23.06 -22.30 6.96
CA LEU A 78 -22.20 -21.16 6.66
C LEU A 78 -21.27 -20.85 7.83
N GLN A 79 -21.80 -20.83 9.06
CA GLN A 79 -21.00 -20.64 10.27
C GLN A 79 -19.93 -21.73 10.40
N SER A 80 -20.31 -23.01 10.20
CA SER A 80 -19.37 -24.13 10.20
C SER A 80 -18.29 -23.97 9.12
N TYR A 81 -18.66 -23.54 7.91
CA TYR A 81 -17.71 -23.32 6.81
C TYR A 81 -16.73 -22.19 7.14
N ILE A 82 -17.21 -21.09 7.72
CA ILE A 82 -16.36 -19.98 8.13
C ILE A 82 -15.33 -20.44 9.19
N LEU A 83 -15.77 -21.19 10.20
CA LEU A 83 -14.90 -21.65 11.28
C LEU A 83 -13.87 -22.69 10.84
N HIS A 84 -14.25 -23.61 9.95
CA HIS A 84 -13.41 -24.75 9.60
C HIS A 84 -12.67 -24.61 8.26
N THR A 85 -12.99 -23.60 7.45
CA THR A 85 -12.34 -23.36 6.15
C THR A 85 -11.79 -21.94 6.05
N ILE A 86 -12.64 -20.91 6.15
CA ILE A 86 -12.19 -19.52 5.97
C ILE A 86 -11.22 -19.09 7.06
N LEU A 87 -11.46 -19.43 8.33
CA LEU A 87 -10.59 -19.02 9.43
C LEU A 87 -9.18 -19.62 9.32
N PRO A 88 -8.99 -20.94 9.08
CA PRO A 88 -7.68 -21.49 8.75
C PRO A 88 -7.02 -20.83 7.53
N ASP A 89 -7.77 -20.59 6.45
CA ASP A 89 -7.24 -19.94 5.25
C ASP A 89 -6.76 -18.51 5.55
N LEU A 90 -7.52 -17.75 6.36
CA LEU A 90 -7.15 -16.41 6.85
C LEU A 90 -5.87 -16.42 7.68
N LEU A 91 -5.59 -17.48 8.46
CA LEU A 91 -4.35 -17.58 9.25
C LEU A 91 -3.13 -17.79 8.35
N VAL A 92 -3.23 -18.66 7.34
CA VAL A 92 -2.16 -18.87 6.35
C VAL A 92 -1.94 -17.60 5.51
N TYR A 93 -3.02 -16.93 5.11
CA TYR A 93 -2.97 -15.62 4.46
C TYR A 93 -2.25 -14.59 5.34
N LEU A 94 -2.65 -14.43 6.60
CA LEU A 94 -2.06 -13.46 7.52
C LEU A 94 -0.56 -13.71 7.73
N PHE A 95 -0.17 -14.97 7.89
CA PHE A 95 1.24 -15.34 7.98
C PHE A 95 2.02 -14.91 6.72
N SER A 96 1.47 -15.19 5.54
CA SER A 96 2.09 -14.84 4.26
C SER A 96 2.09 -13.32 4.00
N TYR A 97 1.05 -12.61 4.42
CA TYR A 97 0.97 -11.15 4.40
C TYR A 97 2.12 -10.53 5.21
N LEU A 98 2.36 -11.02 6.43
CA LEU A 98 3.46 -10.53 7.29
C LEU A 98 4.84 -10.82 6.70
N VAL A 99 4.98 -11.95 6.00
CA VAL A 99 6.20 -12.32 5.27
C VAL A 99 6.46 -11.33 4.12
N VAL A 100 5.47 -11.07 3.26
CA VAL A 100 5.61 -10.10 2.16
C VAL A 100 5.83 -8.68 2.68
N ALA A 101 5.11 -8.25 3.72
CA ALA A 101 5.31 -6.95 4.35
C ALA A 101 6.73 -6.80 4.91
N SER A 102 7.27 -7.83 5.54
CA SER A 102 8.66 -7.85 6.02
C SER A 102 9.68 -7.75 4.89
N SER A 103 9.43 -8.43 3.77
CA SER A 103 10.26 -8.36 2.56
C SER A 103 10.19 -6.97 1.91
N TRP A 104 8.99 -6.38 1.80
CA TRP A 104 8.82 -5.01 1.33
C TRP A 104 9.55 -4.01 2.23
N ILE A 105 9.50 -4.18 3.56
CA ILE A 105 10.23 -3.30 4.49
C ILE A 105 11.75 -3.43 4.31
N SER A 106 12.26 -4.64 4.06
CA SER A 106 13.68 -4.83 3.77
C SER A 106 14.07 -4.17 2.44
N HIS A 107 13.24 -4.33 1.41
CA HIS A 107 13.38 -3.63 0.13
C HIS A 107 13.29 -2.10 0.29
N TYR A 108 12.35 -1.60 1.10
CA TYR A 108 12.22 -0.19 1.51
C TYR A 108 13.54 0.37 2.01
N ARG A 109 14.17 -0.33 2.94
CA ARG A 109 15.39 0.12 3.59
C ARG A 109 16.63 0.08 2.71
N ILE A 110 16.70 -0.84 1.76
CA ILE A 110 17.78 -0.85 0.75
C ILE A 110 17.66 0.41 -0.12
N PHE A 111 16.45 0.72 -0.57
CA PHE A 111 16.19 1.87 -1.45
C PHE A 111 16.25 3.23 -0.75
N THR A 112 16.09 3.30 0.57
CA THR A 112 16.23 4.55 1.34
C THR A 112 17.59 5.23 1.09
N TYR A 113 18.66 4.45 0.92
CA TYR A 113 20.01 4.95 0.74
C TYR A 113 20.58 4.70 -0.66
N LEU A 114 19.77 4.18 -1.58
CA LEU A 114 20.21 3.85 -2.93
C LEU A 114 20.17 5.11 -3.80
N GLN A 115 21.31 5.57 -4.29
CA GLN A 115 21.39 6.73 -5.19
C GLN A 115 21.51 6.34 -6.66
N ARG A 116 22.05 5.16 -6.94
CA ARG A 116 22.31 4.67 -8.30
C ARG A 116 21.88 3.22 -8.43
N SER A 117 21.73 2.75 -9.66
CA SER A 117 21.43 1.35 -9.96
C SER A 117 22.38 0.81 -11.02
N SER A 118 22.88 -0.41 -10.82
CA SER A 118 23.59 -1.18 -11.85
C SER A 118 22.65 -2.19 -12.53
N SER A 119 22.99 -2.68 -13.71
CA SER A 119 22.18 -3.68 -14.43
C SER A 119 21.98 -4.96 -13.61
N LEU A 120 23.02 -5.38 -12.88
CA LEU A 120 22.93 -6.54 -11.99
C LEU A 120 21.96 -6.29 -10.83
N PHE A 121 22.00 -5.11 -10.21
CA PHE A 121 21.04 -4.74 -9.16
C PHE A 121 19.59 -4.79 -9.68
N ILE A 122 19.35 -4.28 -10.88
CA ILE A 122 18.02 -4.32 -11.52
C ILE A 122 17.59 -5.77 -11.80
N MET A 123 18.48 -6.62 -12.30
CA MET A 123 18.20 -8.05 -12.54
C MET A 123 17.83 -8.77 -11.23
N LEU A 124 18.58 -8.51 -10.15
CA LEU A 124 18.27 -9.06 -8.83
C LEU A 124 16.93 -8.55 -8.30
N ASN A 125 16.60 -7.28 -8.52
CA ASN A 125 15.28 -6.74 -8.19
C ASN A 125 14.16 -7.47 -8.97
N VAL A 126 14.35 -7.73 -10.27
CA VAL A 126 13.37 -8.50 -11.07
C VAL A 126 13.20 -9.91 -10.51
N LEU A 127 14.29 -10.60 -10.14
CA LEU A 127 14.22 -11.93 -9.53
C LEU A 127 13.54 -11.91 -8.16
N PHE A 128 13.81 -10.89 -7.34
CA PHE A 128 13.11 -10.64 -6.09
C PHE A 128 11.59 -10.48 -6.34
N LEU A 129 11.19 -9.62 -7.27
CA LEU A 129 9.79 -9.42 -7.61
C LEU A 129 9.12 -10.69 -8.14
N ALA A 130 9.82 -11.46 -8.98
CA ALA A 130 9.33 -12.75 -9.46
C ALA A 130 9.05 -13.73 -8.30
N SER A 131 9.95 -13.78 -7.30
CA SER A 131 9.75 -14.63 -6.12
C SER A 131 8.58 -14.18 -5.23
N ILE A 132 8.35 -12.87 -5.10
CA ILE A 132 7.21 -12.32 -4.37
C ILE A 132 5.89 -12.65 -5.07
N VAL A 133 5.83 -12.47 -6.41
CA VAL A 133 4.62 -12.78 -7.21
C VAL A 133 4.34 -14.28 -7.28
N PHE A 134 5.36 -15.14 -7.09
CA PHE A 134 5.17 -16.59 -7.00
C PHE A 134 4.62 -17.05 -5.65
N LEU A 135 4.71 -16.23 -4.59
CA LEU A 135 4.27 -16.60 -3.24
C LEU A 135 2.80 -17.06 -3.17
N PRO A 136 1.82 -16.40 -3.82
CA PRO A 136 0.44 -16.87 -3.82
C PRO A 136 0.28 -18.32 -4.26
N VAL A 137 1.07 -18.78 -5.25
CA VAL A 137 1.07 -20.18 -5.69
C VAL A 137 1.47 -21.13 -4.57
N THR A 138 2.49 -20.76 -3.80
CA THR A 138 2.95 -21.57 -2.65
C THR A 138 1.89 -21.65 -1.55
N VAL A 139 1.11 -20.58 -1.37
CA VAL A 139 0.03 -20.50 -0.37
C VAL A 139 -1.16 -21.39 -0.75
N VAL A 140 -1.52 -21.44 -2.04
CA VAL A 140 -2.59 -22.33 -2.55
C VAL A 140 -2.32 -23.80 -2.22
N PHE A 141 -1.06 -24.23 -2.19
CA PHE A 141 -0.73 -25.59 -1.80
C PHE A 141 -1.10 -25.91 -0.34
N PHE A 142 -1.01 -24.95 0.58
CA PHE A 142 -1.48 -25.17 1.96
C PHE A 142 -2.99 -25.38 2.02
N TYR A 143 -3.76 -24.66 1.19
CA TYR A 143 -5.21 -24.82 1.14
C TYR A 143 -5.62 -26.19 0.62
N GLY A 144 -4.98 -26.69 -0.44
CA GLY A 144 -5.33 -27.96 -1.07
C GLY A 144 -4.74 -29.21 -0.41
N TYR A 145 -3.50 -29.13 0.07
CA TYR A 145 -2.74 -30.30 0.53
C TYR A 145 -2.49 -30.30 2.05
N GLY A 146 -2.82 -29.20 2.75
CA GLY A 146 -2.59 -29.07 4.19
C GLY A 146 -1.11 -28.95 4.55
N ASN A 147 -0.80 -29.21 5.82
CA ASN A 147 0.53 -28.95 6.38
C ASN A 147 1.52 -30.12 6.16
N GLN A 148 1.88 -30.37 4.90
CA GLN A 148 2.83 -31.43 4.52
C GLN A 148 4.25 -30.87 4.34
N ALA A 149 5.25 -31.74 4.56
CA ALA A 149 6.66 -31.38 4.39
C ALA A 149 6.97 -30.80 3.01
N ALA A 150 6.47 -31.43 1.94
CA ALA A 150 6.68 -30.96 0.57
C ALA A 150 6.06 -29.57 0.33
N VAL A 151 4.87 -29.30 0.87
CA VAL A 151 4.20 -27.99 0.78
C VAL A 151 5.04 -26.91 1.47
N TRP A 152 5.49 -27.19 2.69
CA TRP A 152 6.37 -26.30 3.43
C TRP A 152 7.69 -26.04 2.68
N GLN A 153 8.31 -27.08 2.11
CA GLN A 153 9.57 -26.97 1.39
C GLN A 153 9.46 -26.10 0.14
N VAL A 154 8.34 -26.16 -0.58
CA VAL A 154 8.08 -25.26 -1.72
C VAL A 154 8.00 -23.81 -1.24
N PHE A 155 7.21 -23.53 -0.21
CA PHE A 155 7.11 -22.19 0.39
C PHE A 155 8.49 -21.68 0.88
N ALA A 156 9.19 -22.49 1.67
CA ALA A 156 10.49 -22.15 2.23
C ALA A 156 11.54 -21.94 1.14
N THR A 157 11.54 -22.72 0.05
CA THR A 157 12.45 -22.52 -1.09
C THR A 157 12.19 -21.18 -1.77
N THR A 158 10.93 -20.81 -2.00
CA THR A 158 10.58 -19.47 -2.52
C THR A 158 11.05 -18.37 -1.58
N GLN A 159 10.98 -18.59 -0.25
CA GLN A 159 11.51 -17.65 0.74
C GLN A 159 13.04 -17.57 0.76
N VAL A 160 13.76 -18.66 0.49
CA VAL A 160 15.21 -18.63 0.28
C VAL A 160 15.56 -17.75 -0.92
N VAL A 161 14.88 -17.91 -2.05
CA VAL A 161 15.09 -17.06 -3.24
C VAL A 161 14.80 -15.59 -2.93
N THR A 162 13.68 -15.31 -2.26
CA THR A 162 13.26 -13.95 -1.87
C THR A 162 14.29 -13.28 -0.95
N SER A 163 14.75 -13.99 0.07
CA SER A 163 15.67 -13.44 1.06
C SER A 163 17.12 -13.38 0.57
N ALA A 164 17.55 -14.35 -0.25
CA ALA A 164 18.87 -14.34 -0.89
C ALA A 164 18.98 -13.19 -1.92
N THR A 165 17.94 -12.93 -2.71
CA THR A 165 17.95 -11.79 -3.65
C THR A 165 18.06 -10.45 -2.93
N LEU A 166 17.33 -10.24 -1.83
CA LEU A 166 17.49 -9.05 -0.99
C LEU A 166 18.91 -8.90 -0.43
N LEU A 167 19.52 -10.00 0.03
CA LEU A 167 20.90 -10.01 0.51
C LEU A 167 21.88 -9.67 -0.63
N LEU A 168 21.72 -10.28 -1.81
CA LEU A 168 22.57 -10.03 -2.96
C LEU A 168 22.43 -8.60 -3.47
N MET A 169 21.22 -8.05 -3.53
CA MET A 169 20.98 -6.63 -3.85
C MET A 169 21.74 -5.73 -2.89
N TRP A 170 21.71 -6.04 -1.59
CA TRP A 170 22.46 -5.28 -0.59
C TRP A 170 23.97 -5.40 -0.75
N VAL A 171 24.49 -6.60 -1.04
CA VAL A 171 25.93 -6.81 -1.30
C VAL A 171 26.38 -6.05 -2.55
N VAL A 172 25.65 -6.18 -3.66
CA VAL A 172 25.92 -5.46 -4.91
C VAL A 172 25.87 -3.96 -4.70
N ALA A 173 24.87 -3.43 -3.98
CA ALA A 173 24.78 -2.00 -3.70
C ALA A 173 26.01 -1.45 -2.96
N ARG A 174 26.65 -2.26 -2.10
CA ARG A 174 27.88 -1.88 -1.40
C ARG A 174 29.12 -2.01 -2.27
N VAL A 175 29.26 -3.12 -2.99
CA VAL A 175 30.45 -3.41 -3.82
C VAL A 175 30.53 -2.47 -5.02
N ASP A 176 29.40 -2.20 -5.67
CA ASP A 176 29.32 -1.31 -6.83
C ASP A 176 29.21 0.19 -6.43
N HIS A 177 29.33 0.51 -5.13
CA HIS A 177 29.23 1.88 -4.61
C HIS A 177 27.94 2.61 -5.05
N LEU A 178 26.79 1.93 -4.96
CA LEU A 178 25.47 2.46 -5.36
C LEU A 178 24.76 3.24 -4.25
N LEU A 179 25.20 3.05 -3.00
CA LEU A 179 24.65 3.70 -1.83
C LEU A 179 25.18 5.13 -1.68
N ASP A 180 24.42 5.95 -0.95
CA ASP A 180 24.85 7.26 -0.49
C ASP A 180 26.18 7.16 0.30
N SER A 181 27.10 8.10 0.08
CA SER A 181 28.35 8.20 0.82
C SER A 181 28.14 8.51 2.32
N GLU A 182 26.99 9.05 2.69
CA GLU A 182 26.66 9.42 4.07
C GLU A 182 26.06 8.27 4.90
N VAL A 183 25.99 7.05 4.37
CA VAL A 183 25.46 5.90 5.14
C VAL A 183 26.38 5.56 6.32
N PRO A 184 25.87 5.56 7.57
CA PRO A 184 26.69 5.23 8.73
C PRO A 184 27.26 3.80 8.66
N PRO A 185 28.56 3.58 8.94
CA PRO A 185 29.17 2.24 8.90
C PRO A 185 28.45 1.20 9.77
N GLU A 186 27.93 1.63 10.91
CA GLU A 186 27.14 0.78 11.81
C GLU A 186 25.84 0.31 11.18
N TYR A 187 25.17 1.17 10.39
CA TYR A 187 23.98 0.81 9.63
C TYR A 187 24.31 -0.25 8.57
N LEU A 188 25.50 -0.18 7.97
CA LEU A 188 25.95 -1.15 6.99
C LEU A 188 26.08 -2.55 7.60
N SER A 189 26.82 -2.65 8.71
CA SER A 189 27.04 -3.91 9.44
C SER A 189 25.74 -4.48 9.97
N TYR A 190 24.90 -3.63 10.58
CA TYR A 190 23.58 -4.02 11.07
C TYR A 190 22.68 -4.58 9.96
N THR A 191 22.60 -3.90 8.81
CA THR A 191 21.70 -4.29 7.72
C THR A 191 22.17 -5.60 7.09
N THR A 192 23.48 -5.76 6.90
CA THR A 192 24.07 -7.03 6.45
C THR A 192 23.72 -8.16 7.41
N ALA A 193 24.01 -8.02 8.69
CA ALA A 193 23.75 -9.07 9.68
C ALA A 193 22.27 -9.47 9.69
N ARG A 194 21.35 -8.49 9.65
CA ARG A 194 19.91 -8.74 9.60
C ARG A 194 19.46 -9.48 8.33
N LEU A 195 20.03 -9.16 7.17
CA LEU A 195 19.67 -9.82 5.91
C LEU A 195 20.15 -11.27 5.82
N PHE A 196 21.12 -11.69 6.64
CA PHE A 196 21.51 -13.11 6.76
C PHE A 196 20.56 -13.95 7.63
N VAL A 197 19.81 -13.32 8.54
CA VAL A 197 18.96 -14.06 9.52
C VAL A 197 17.88 -14.89 8.82
N ILE A 198 17.09 -14.26 7.93
CA ILE A 198 15.96 -14.94 7.28
C ILE A 198 16.41 -16.08 6.36
N PRO A 199 17.41 -15.92 5.46
CA PRO A 199 17.90 -17.01 4.63
C PRO A 199 18.38 -18.21 5.45
N ILE A 200 19.14 -17.98 6.52
CA ILE A 200 19.67 -19.05 7.38
C ILE A 200 18.52 -19.83 8.03
N GLY A 201 17.59 -19.13 8.69
CA GLY A 201 16.45 -19.77 9.33
C GLY A 201 15.57 -20.56 8.36
N THR A 202 15.36 -20.00 7.17
CA THR A 202 14.55 -20.64 6.13
C THR A 202 15.24 -21.88 5.57
N LEU A 203 16.54 -21.83 5.29
CA LEU A 203 17.33 -22.99 4.84
C LEU A 203 17.30 -24.13 5.87
N LEU A 204 17.46 -23.80 7.17
CA LEU A 204 17.35 -24.79 8.24
C LEU A 204 15.96 -25.43 8.29
N SER A 205 14.90 -24.63 8.11
CA SER A 205 13.51 -25.13 8.12
C SER A 205 13.25 -26.16 7.01
N ILE A 206 13.88 -26.05 5.84
CA ILE A 206 13.71 -26.99 4.73
C ILE A 206 14.13 -28.41 5.13
N GLY A 207 15.30 -28.54 5.75
CA GLY A 207 15.82 -29.83 6.21
C GLY A 207 15.00 -30.42 7.36
N ILE A 208 14.53 -29.57 8.27
CA ILE A 208 13.77 -30.00 9.45
C ILE A 208 12.36 -30.45 9.08
N ALA A 209 11.78 -29.88 8.02
CA ALA A 209 10.45 -30.23 7.55
C ALA A 209 10.31 -31.70 7.14
N PHE A 210 11.39 -32.38 6.73
CA PHE A 210 11.38 -33.82 6.46
C PHE A 210 11.04 -34.66 7.70
N TYR A 211 11.33 -34.15 8.89
CA TYR A 211 11.08 -34.84 10.16
C TYR A 211 9.84 -34.30 10.87
N ASN A 212 9.67 -32.97 10.91
CA ASN A 212 8.53 -32.34 11.57
C ASN A 212 8.27 -30.93 11.02
N VAL A 213 7.11 -30.74 10.39
CA VAL A 213 6.73 -29.48 9.75
C VAL A 213 6.48 -28.37 10.77
N TRP A 214 5.85 -28.67 11.91
CA TRP A 214 5.60 -27.70 12.98
C TRP A 214 6.91 -27.15 13.58
N VAL A 215 7.94 -27.99 13.71
CA VAL A 215 9.26 -27.54 14.17
C VAL A 215 9.94 -26.68 13.10
N ALA A 216 9.81 -27.04 11.82
CA ALA A 216 10.32 -26.23 10.71
C ALA A 216 9.67 -24.83 10.67
N GLU A 217 8.35 -24.77 10.81
CA GLU A 217 7.58 -23.53 10.97
C GLU A 217 8.04 -22.70 12.16
N GLY A 218 8.20 -23.36 13.33
CA GLY A 218 8.67 -22.71 14.55
C GLY A 218 10.06 -22.08 14.37
N ILE A 219 10.97 -22.76 13.68
CA ILE A 219 12.32 -22.25 13.38
C ILE A 219 12.24 -21.07 12.41
N PHE A 220 11.45 -21.17 11.35
CA PHE A 220 11.23 -20.07 10.43
C PHE A 220 10.70 -18.83 11.17
N LEU A 221 9.66 -18.99 11.99
CA LEU A 221 9.08 -17.92 12.80
C LEU A 221 10.10 -17.35 13.79
N PHE A 222 10.88 -18.19 14.46
CA PHE A 222 11.93 -17.76 15.38
C PHE A 222 12.93 -16.82 14.69
N PHE A 223 13.41 -17.16 13.49
CA PHE A 223 14.35 -16.30 12.76
C PHE A 223 13.70 -15.00 12.26
N TYR A 224 12.42 -15.00 11.91
CA TYR A 224 11.67 -13.76 11.63
C TYR A 224 11.59 -12.85 12.86
N VAL A 225 11.24 -13.42 14.02
CA VAL A 225 11.18 -12.70 15.31
C VAL A 225 12.56 -12.22 15.73
N LEU A 226 13.62 -13.01 15.49
CA LEU A 226 15.00 -12.61 15.74
C LEU A 226 15.39 -11.39 14.88
N GLY A 227 15.08 -11.42 13.57
CA GLY A 227 15.32 -10.30 12.66
C GLY A 227 14.53 -9.03 13.04
N TRP A 228 13.32 -9.20 13.58
CA TRP A 228 12.52 -8.11 14.16
C TRP A 228 13.14 -7.56 15.44
N SER A 229 13.64 -8.44 16.32
CA SER A 229 14.26 -8.08 17.61
C SER A 229 15.59 -7.36 17.42
N LEU A 230 16.45 -7.81 16.51
CA LEU A 230 17.69 -7.13 16.14
C LEU A 230 17.42 -5.72 15.62
N ARG A 231 16.35 -5.55 14.82
CA ARG A 231 15.91 -4.24 14.36
C ARG A 231 15.45 -3.35 15.52
N SER A 232 14.63 -3.88 16.42
CA SER A 232 14.16 -3.15 17.61
C SER A 232 15.35 -2.70 18.47
N LEU A 233 16.32 -3.57 18.71
CA LEU A 233 17.53 -3.27 19.47
C LEU A 233 18.38 -2.17 18.82
N TYR A 234 18.57 -2.23 17.49
CA TYR A 234 19.34 -1.21 16.76
C TYR A 234 18.72 0.18 16.92
N TYR A 235 17.41 0.33 16.72
CA TYR A 235 16.73 1.62 16.82
C TYR A 235 16.55 2.10 18.27
N ARG A 236 16.55 1.19 19.25
CA ARG A 236 16.62 1.58 20.68
C ARG A 236 17.99 2.18 21.03
N ARG A 237 19.08 1.65 20.46
CA ARG A 237 20.43 2.21 20.62
C ARG A 237 20.65 3.51 19.83
N HIS A 238 19.88 3.71 18.75
CA HIS A 238 19.96 4.89 17.88
C HIS A 238 18.60 5.58 17.71
N PRO A 239 18.09 6.29 18.72
CA PRO A 239 16.72 6.85 18.69
C PRO A 239 16.47 7.81 17.52
N GLY A 240 17.51 8.54 17.07
CA GLY A 240 17.43 9.49 15.96
C GLY A 240 17.38 8.85 14.58
N SER A 241 17.93 7.64 14.40
CA SER A 241 18.02 6.98 13.08
C SER A 241 16.72 6.29 12.64
N GLY A 242 15.74 6.21 13.53
CA GLY A 242 14.44 5.58 13.28
C GLY A 242 13.43 6.48 12.57
N TYR A 243 13.70 7.78 12.47
CA TYR A 243 12.84 8.76 11.80
C TYR A 243 13.44 9.11 10.44
N LEU A 244 12.65 8.95 9.39
CA LEU A 244 13.01 9.30 8.03
C LEU A 244 12.05 10.39 7.53
N GLU A 245 12.55 11.29 6.70
CA GLU A 245 11.76 12.34 6.06
C GLU A 245 11.01 11.79 4.83
N GLY A 246 9.81 12.32 4.61
CA GLY A 246 8.98 12.06 3.43
C GLY A 246 8.24 10.72 3.45
N THR A 247 7.03 10.70 2.92
CA THR A 247 6.13 9.54 2.97
C THR A 247 5.95 8.86 1.61
N THR A 248 6.66 9.30 0.58
CA THR A 248 6.42 8.96 -0.84
C THR A 248 6.23 7.47 -1.08
N ARG A 249 7.12 6.63 -0.55
CA ARG A 249 7.04 5.18 -0.81
C ARG A 249 5.95 4.47 0.01
N ILE A 250 5.61 5.00 1.19
CA ILE A 250 4.47 4.50 1.99
C ILE A 250 3.16 4.84 1.26
N CYS A 251 3.05 6.06 0.72
CA CYS A 251 1.91 6.44 -0.12
C CYS A 251 1.84 5.58 -1.39
N SER A 252 2.96 5.40 -2.10
CA SER A 252 3.05 4.55 -3.30
C SER A 252 2.52 3.14 -3.06
N ILE A 253 2.98 2.44 -2.01
CA ILE A 253 2.47 1.08 -1.74
C ILE A 253 0.99 1.10 -1.33
N THR A 254 0.54 2.12 -0.59
CA THR A 254 -0.87 2.25 -0.18
C THR A 254 -1.78 2.52 -1.37
N ASP A 255 -1.40 3.42 -2.26
CA ASP A 255 -2.13 3.77 -3.47
C ASP A 255 -2.26 2.54 -4.38
N ASN A 256 -1.16 1.82 -4.61
CA ASN A 256 -1.15 0.62 -5.43
C ASN A 256 -2.02 -0.50 -4.81
N MET A 257 -1.86 -0.80 -3.52
CA MET A 257 -2.66 -1.83 -2.84
C MET A 257 -4.16 -1.49 -2.85
N THR A 258 -4.50 -0.23 -2.57
CA THR A 258 -5.90 0.20 -2.61
C THR A 258 -6.49 0.15 -4.02
N ALA A 259 -5.73 0.52 -5.05
CA ALA A 259 -6.17 0.44 -6.44
C ALA A 259 -6.43 -1.01 -6.87
N VAL A 260 -5.56 -1.94 -6.48
CA VAL A 260 -5.74 -3.37 -6.75
C VAL A 260 -6.96 -3.90 -5.99
N ALA A 261 -7.10 -3.61 -4.70
CA ALA A 261 -8.27 -4.00 -3.90
C ALA A 261 -9.59 -3.50 -4.51
N ILE A 262 -9.66 -2.23 -4.95
CA ILE A 262 -10.84 -1.69 -5.65
C ILE A 262 -11.14 -2.46 -6.93
N THR A 263 -10.11 -2.83 -7.69
CA THR A 263 -10.26 -3.60 -8.93
C THR A 263 -10.84 -4.98 -8.64
N PHE A 264 -10.39 -5.66 -7.58
CA PHE A 264 -10.88 -6.99 -7.20
C PHE A 264 -12.29 -7.00 -6.59
N LEU A 265 -12.87 -5.86 -6.20
CA LEU A 265 -14.28 -5.81 -5.79
C LEU A 265 -15.24 -6.31 -6.90
N ILE A 266 -14.83 -6.22 -8.17
CA ILE A 266 -15.62 -6.72 -9.31
C ILE A 266 -15.67 -8.26 -9.37
N ALA A 267 -14.85 -8.96 -8.59
CA ALA A 267 -14.77 -10.41 -8.59
C ALA A 267 -16.11 -11.07 -8.23
N ALA A 268 -16.88 -10.48 -7.32
CA ALA A 268 -18.23 -10.94 -6.96
C ALA A 268 -19.14 -11.01 -8.20
N ILE A 269 -19.25 -9.89 -8.92
CA ILE A 269 -20.07 -9.78 -10.14
C ILE A 269 -19.57 -10.74 -11.22
N THR A 270 -18.26 -10.87 -11.37
CA THR A 270 -17.64 -11.80 -12.33
C THR A 270 -17.99 -13.25 -11.99
N GLY A 271 -17.94 -13.62 -10.70
CA GLY A 271 -18.34 -14.94 -10.21
C GLY A 271 -19.81 -15.25 -10.49
N THR A 272 -20.70 -14.27 -10.27
CA THR A 272 -22.13 -14.40 -10.56
C THR A 272 -22.41 -14.52 -12.06
N LEU A 273 -21.71 -13.77 -12.90
CA LEU A 273 -21.79 -13.89 -14.36
C LEU A 273 -21.36 -15.29 -14.82
N LEU A 274 -20.20 -15.78 -14.35
CA LEU A 274 -19.65 -17.07 -14.77
C LEU A 274 -20.50 -18.26 -14.29
N SER A 275 -21.01 -18.21 -13.07
CA SER A 275 -21.88 -19.27 -12.53
C SER A 275 -23.24 -19.36 -13.22
N ASN A 276 -23.71 -18.27 -13.82
CA ASN A 276 -25.00 -18.21 -14.54
C ASN A 276 -24.85 -18.17 -16.06
N ILE A 277 -23.67 -18.46 -16.63
CA ILE A 277 -23.44 -18.35 -18.08
C ILE A 277 -24.33 -19.29 -18.91
N HIS A 278 -24.80 -20.38 -18.31
CA HIS A 278 -25.71 -21.35 -18.94
C HIS A 278 -27.19 -20.99 -18.77
N GLN A 279 -27.52 -20.00 -17.93
CA GLN A 279 -28.88 -19.55 -17.71
C GLN A 279 -29.32 -18.59 -18.83
N PRO A 280 -30.64 -18.37 -19.03
CA PRO A 280 -31.13 -17.34 -19.93
C PRO A 280 -30.52 -15.98 -19.59
N PHE A 281 -30.20 -15.18 -20.61
CA PHE A 281 -29.57 -13.88 -20.43
C PHE A 281 -30.30 -12.97 -19.44
N SER A 282 -31.65 -12.99 -19.42
CA SER A 282 -32.46 -12.21 -18.47
C SER A 282 -32.21 -12.61 -17.02
N THR A 283 -32.08 -13.90 -16.73
CA THR A 283 -31.77 -14.40 -15.39
C THR A 283 -30.38 -13.96 -14.94
N THR A 284 -29.38 -14.12 -15.81
CA THR A 284 -28.00 -13.71 -15.55
C THR A 284 -27.89 -12.19 -15.36
N LEU A 285 -28.57 -11.42 -16.21
CA LEU A 285 -28.61 -9.96 -16.12
C LEU A 285 -29.25 -9.51 -14.80
N ASN A 286 -30.38 -10.10 -14.40
CA ASN A 286 -31.04 -9.77 -13.14
C ASN A 286 -30.15 -10.11 -11.92
N ALA A 287 -29.41 -11.21 -11.96
CA ALA A 287 -28.47 -11.56 -10.91
C ALA A 287 -27.34 -10.53 -10.79
N VAL A 288 -26.73 -10.13 -11.92
CA VAL A 288 -25.68 -9.10 -11.96
C VAL A 288 -26.20 -7.74 -11.48
N LEU A 289 -27.39 -7.32 -11.95
CA LEU A 289 -28.02 -6.06 -11.52
C LEU A 289 -28.30 -6.06 -10.01
N GLY A 290 -28.61 -7.21 -9.42
CA GLY A 290 -28.82 -7.36 -7.98
C GLY A 290 -27.56 -7.10 -7.14
N GLU A 291 -26.37 -7.33 -7.69
CA GLU A 291 -25.08 -7.12 -6.99
C GLU A 291 -24.52 -5.71 -7.12
N LEU A 292 -24.93 -4.96 -8.16
CA LEU A 292 -24.43 -3.61 -8.41
C LEU A 292 -24.51 -2.66 -7.21
N PRO A 293 -25.58 -2.64 -6.38
CA PRO A 293 -25.64 -1.76 -5.21
C PRO A 293 -24.55 -2.07 -4.18
N VAL A 294 -24.32 -3.36 -3.88
CA VAL A 294 -23.31 -3.81 -2.90
C VAL A 294 -21.92 -3.49 -3.42
N TYR A 295 -21.64 -3.82 -4.68
CA TYR A 295 -20.39 -3.47 -5.35
C TYR A 295 -20.11 -1.96 -5.33
N SER A 296 -21.09 -1.15 -5.75
CA SER A 296 -20.94 0.31 -5.85
C SER A 296 -20.72 0.94 -4.47
N PHE A 297 -21.43 0.44 -3.46
CA PHE A 297 -21.25 0.86 -2.08
C PHE A 297 -19.83 0.57 -1.57
N SER A 298 -19.35 -0.67 -1.75
CA SER A 298 -18.00 -1.07 -1.34
C SER A 298 -16.92 -0.25 -2.07
N LEU A 299 -17.07 -0.02 -3.37
CA LEU A 299 -16.14 0.80 -4.16
C LEU A 299 -16.03 2.22 -3.60
N LEU A 300 -17.16 2.86 -3.29
CA LEU A 300 -17.17 4.21 -2.73
C LEU A 300 -16.53 4.27 -1.35
N ILE A 301 -16.84 3.31 -0.47
CA ILE A 301 -16.27 3.25 0.88
C ILE A 301 -14.75 3.08 0.86
N VAL A 302 -14.23 2.15 0.06
CA VAL A 302 -12.78 1.97 -0.08
C VAL A 302 -12.12 3.24 -0.66
N GLY A 303 -12.76 3.89 -1.63
CA GLY A 303 -12.32 5.19 -2.16
C GLY A 303 -12.28 6.31 -1.11
N PHE A 304 -13.26 6.36 -0.19
CA PHE A 304 -13.27 7.32 0.90
C PHE A 304 -12.20 7.03 1.97
N TYR A 305 -11.90 5.76 2.26
CA TYR A 305 -10.76 5.42 3.11
C TYR A 305 -9.43 5.83 2.49
N TRP A 306 -9.25 5.59 1.19
CA TRP A 306 -8.08 6.06 0.46
C TRP A 306 -7.96 7.58 0.50
N LEU A 307 -9.05 8.30 0.26
CA LEU A 307 -9.07 9.77 0.32
C LEU A 307 -8.72 10.29 1.71
N SER A 308 -9.23 9.64 2.76
CA SER A 308 -8.92 9.97 4.16
C SER A 308 -7.47 9.68 4.51
N HIS A 309 -6.93 8.56 4.07
CA HIS A 309 -5.50 8.23 4.18
C HIS A 309 -4.64 9.29 3.51
N HIS A 310 -4.92 9.61 2.25
CA HIS A 310 -4.20 10.63 1.48
C HIS A 310 -4.20 11.97 2.22
N ARG A 311 -5.34 12.38 2.79
CA ARG A 311 -5.46 13.61 3.59
C ARG A 311 -4.60 13.59 4.86
N ILE A 312 -4.54 12.47 5.57
CA ILE A 312 -3.68 12.30 6.74
C ILE A 312 -2.20 12.37 6.33
N TYR A 313 -1.82 11.70 5.24
CA TYR A 313 -0.42 11.63 4.81
C TYR A 313 0.10 12.92 4.21
N MET A 314 -0.77 13.83 3.73
CA MET A 314 -0.37 15.19 3.33
C MET A 314 0.20 16.03 4.48
N VAL A 315 -0.16 15.75 5.74
CA VAL A 315 0.33 16.50 6.92
C VAL A 315 1.43 15.76 7.68
N ILE A 316 1.65 14.48 7.39
CA ILE A 316 2.76 13.70 7.95
C ILE A 316 4.04 14.04 7.20
N ARG A 317 5.03 14.58 7.90
CA ARG A 317 6.32 14.99 7.32
C ARG A 317 7.38 13.91 7.42
N ARG A 318 7.41 13.22 8.56
CA ARG A 318 8.36 12.17 8.87
C ARG A 318 7.64 10.89 9.25
N HIS A 319 8.28 9.76 9.07
CA HIS A 319 7.76 8.45 9.49
C HIS A 319 8.81 7.65 10.22
N ASN A 320 8.35 6.61 10.90
CA ASN A 320 9.19 5.63 11.55
C ASN A 320 8.65 4.22 11.30
N MET A 321 9.36 3.22 11.81
CA MET A 321 8.98 1.82 11.62
C MET A 321 7.58 1.48 12.15
N MET A 322 7.15 2.10 13.25
CA MET A 322 5.82 1.85 13.80
C MET A 322 4.73 2.35 12.85
N LEU A 323 4.89 3.55 12.27
CA LEU A 323 3.93 4.06 11.29
C LEU A 323 3.83 3.13 10.06
N ILE A 324 4.95 2.56 9.60
CA ILE A 324 4.94 1.58 8.50
C ILE A 324 4.11 0.35 8.86
N TRP A 325 4.26 -0.21 10.07
CA TRP A 325 3.45 -1.37 10.50
C TRP A 325 1.98 -1.02 10.72
N LEU A 326 1.67 0.15 11.26
CA LEU A 326 0.29 0.63 11.33
C LEU A 326 -0.33 0.78 9.94
N ASN A 327 0.45 1.25 8.97
CA ASN A 327 0.02 1.32 7.57
C ASN A 327 -0.26 -0.07 6.98
N PHE A 328 0.61 -1.05 7.19
CA PHE A 328 0.33 -2.44 6.78
C PHE A 328 -0.88 -3.05 7.52
N ALA A 329 -1.09 -2.72 8.80
CA ALA A 329 -2.30 -3.16 9.50
C ALA A 329 -3.58 -2.54 8.90
N PHE A 330 -3.54 -1.27 8.50
CA PHE A 330 -4.62 -0.63 7.75
C PHE A 330 -4.82 -1.29 6.38
N LEU A 331 -3.74 -1.53 5.63
CA LEU A 331 -3.80 -2.15 4.31
C LEU A 331 -4.29 -3.59 4.36
N LEU A 332 -4.00 -4.35 5.41
CA LEU A 332 -4.59 -5.67 5.64
C LEU A 332 -6.12 -5.60 5.64
N CYS A 333 -6.70 -4.61 6.32
CA CYS A 333 -8.16 -4.41 6.33
C CYS A 333 -8.71 -4.00 4.96
N ILE A 334 -7.94 -3.25 4.17
CA ILE A 334 -8.27 -2.90 2.77
C ILE A 334 -8.23 -4.12 1.86
N GLU A 335 -7.22 -4.99 1.99
CA GLU A 335 -7.12 -6.22 1.21
C GLU A 335 -8.20 -7.24 1.59
N LEU A 336 -8.75 -7.19 2.80
CA LEU A 336 -9.90 -8.03 3.19
C LEU A 336 -11.24 -7.53 2.64
N GLN A 337 -11.28 -6.39 1.94
CA GLN A 337 -12.50 -5.83 1.38
C GLN A 337 -13.12 -6.73 0.29
N PRO A 338 -12.39 -7.20 -0.74
CA PRO A 338 -12.94 -8.09 -1.76
C PRO A 338 -13.57 -9.38 -1.22
N PRO A 339 -12.92 -10.22 -0.38
CA PRO A 339 -13.52 -11.47 0.07
C PRO A 339 -14.77 -11.25 0.95
N PHE A 340 -14.77 -10.22 1.82
CA PHE A 340 -15.96 -9.92 2.61
C PHE A 340 -17.09 -9.29 1.79
N ASN A 341 -16.77 -8.51 0.76
CA ASN A 341 -17.75 -8.03 -0.22
C ASN A 341 -18.39 -9.21 -0.96
N THR A 342 -17.59 -10.14 -1.47
CA THR A 342 -18.07 -11.36 -2.15
C THR A 342 -18.92 -12.22 -1.22
N LEU A 343 -18.49 -12.42 0.03
CA LEU A 343 -19.25 -13.20 1.00
C LEU A 343 -20.61 -12.57 1.32
N HIS A 344 -20.66 -11.24 1.49
CA HIS A 344 -21.92 -10.52 1.74
C HIS A 344 -22.82 -10.51 0.49
N ALA A 345 -22.27 -10.31 -0.70
CA ALA A 345 -23.02 -10.36 -1.96
C ALA A 345 -23.62 -11.76 -2.22
N THR A 346 -22.88 -12.81 -1.88
CA THR A 346 -23.35 -14.21 -2.02
C THR A 346 -24.45 -14.55 -1.02
N TYR A 347 -24.40 -13.97 0.19
CA TYR A 347 -25.34 -14.23 1.29
C TYR A 347 -25.94 -12.93 1.85
N PRO A 348 -26.72 -12.17 1.08
CA PRO A 348 -27.15 -10.82 1.46
C PRO A 348 -28.15 -10.80 2.62
N LYS A 349 -28.87 -11.91 2.84
CA LYS A 349 -29.81 -12.07 3.95
C LYS A 349 -29.17 -12.62 5.22
N SER A 350 -27.94 -13.13 5.13
CA SER A 350 -27.25 -13.68 6.29
C SER A 350 -26.86 -12.57 7.25
N GLN A 351 -27.20 -12.75 8.51
CA GLN A 351 -26.82 -11.81 9.56
C GLN A 351 -25.31 -11.89 9.79
N LEU A 352 -24.75 -13.10 9.75
CA LEU A 352 -23.33 -13.35 9.97
C LEU A 352 -22.45 -12.63 8.94
N THR A 353 -22.76 -12.75 7.64
CA THR A 353 -21.97 -12.10 6.58
C THR A 353 -22.07 -10.58 6.64
N THR A 354 -23.23 -10.06 7.00
CA THR A 354 -23.45 -8.61 7.16
C THR A 354 -22.67 -8.05 8.35
N ILE A 355 -22.61 -8.79 9.47
CA ILE A 355 -21.77 -8.44 10.63
C ILE A 355 -20.29 -8.47 10.26
N LEU A 356 -19.82 -9.50 9.53
CA LEU A 356 -18.42 -9.60 9.11
C LEU A 356 -18.03 -8.42 8.20
N TYR A 357 -18.88 -8.08 7.23
CA TYR A 357 -18.69 -6.93 6.38
C TYR A 357 -18.61 -5.62 7.18
N ALA A 358 -19.62 -5.33 8.02
CA ALA A 358 -19.65 -4.12 8.86
C ALA A 358 -18.44 -4.04 9.81
N SER A 359 -18.03 -5.17 10.38
CA SER A 359 -16.88 -5.26 11.27
C SER A 359 -15.59 -4.91 10.53
N ASN A 360 -15.40 -5.40 9.30
CA ASN A 360 -14.22 -5.03 8.51
C ASN A 360 -14.19 -3.53 8.21
N GLN A 361 -15.33 -2.92 7.89
CA GLN A 361 -15.40 -1.48 7.68
C GLN A 361 -15.06 -0.70 8.97
N ALA A 362 -15.63 -1.11 10.11
CA ALA A 362 -15.34 -0.49 11.39
C ALA A 362 -13.86 -0.58 11.75
N VAL A 363 -13.24 -1.76 11.61
CA VAL A 363 -11.81 -1.95 11.89
C VAL A 363 -10.95 -1.13 10.92
N THR A 364 -11.30 -1.06 9.64
CA THR A 364 -10.58 -0.24 8.64
C THR A 364 -10.55 1.23 9.04
N GLY A 365 -11.70 1.81 9.40
CA GLY A 365 -11.79 3.21 9.85
C GLY A 365 -11.07 3.45 11.17
N LEU A 366 -11.18 2.51 12.13
CA LEU A 366 -10.44 2.58 13.40
C LEU A 366 -8.93 2.55 13.18
N MET A 367 -8.44 1.78 12.21
CA MET A 367 -7.01 1.75 11.89
C MET A 367 -6.50 3.10 11.35
N LEU A 368 -7.28 3.81 10.53
CA LEU A 368 -6.95 5.18 10.14
C LEU A 368 -6.92 6.14 11.34
N LEU A 369 -7.85 5.98 12.28
CA LEU A 369 -7.86 6.76 13.51
C LEU A 369 -6.60 6.47 14.35
N VAL A 370 -6.21 5.21 14.49
CA VAL A 370 -4.99 4.82 15.20
C VAL A 370 -3.75 5.42 14.55
N ILE A 371 -3.65 5.38 13.22
CA ILE A 371 -2.57 6.05 12.46
C ILE A 371 -2.54 7.55 12.78
N TRP A 372 -3.71 8.21 12.73
CA TRP A 372 -3.81 9.65 12.99
C TRP A 372 -3.39 10.00 14.41
N LEU A 373 -3.95 9.33 15.42
CA LEU A 373 -3.63 9.57 16.82
C LEU A 373 -2.15 9.27 17.11
N TYR A 374 -1.59 8.24 16.49
CA TYR A 374 -0.17 7.92 16.61
C TYR A 374 0.75 9.02 16.06
N ALA A 375 0.40 9.56 14.88
CA ALA A 375 1.17 10.59 14.19
C ALA A 375 1.04 11.96 14.87
N ALA A 376 -0.17 12.32 15.30
CA ALA A 376 -0.50 13.62 15.88
C ALA A 376 -0.11 13.76 17.36
N ARG A 377 0.03 12.65 18.11
CA ARG A 377 0.39 12.67 19.53
C ARG A 377 1.68 13.46 19.78
N GLY A 378 1.56 14.61 20.43
CA GLY A 378 2.70 15.49 20.74
C GLY A 378 3.48 15.93 19.49
N HIS A 379 2.78 16.11 18.36
CA HIS A 379 3.37 16.46 17.06
C HIS A 379 4.50 15.49 16.66
N ARG A 380 4.31 14.21 16.97
CA ARG A 380 5.34 13.18 16.75
C ARG A 380 5.75 13.09 15.29
N LEU A 381 4.82 13.08 14.34
CA LEU A 381 5.13 12.89 12.91
C LEU A 381 4.57 13.99 12.00
N ILE A 382 3.71 14.86 12.55
CA ILE A 382 3.06 15.96 11.83
C ILE A 382 3.81 17.28 12.00
N ASP A 383 3.52 18.22 11.12
CA ASP A 383 4.02 19.60 11.18
C ASP A 383 3.55 20.32 12.46
N LYS A 384 4.45 21.09 13.10
CA LYS A 384 4.16 21.88 14.31
C LYS A 384 3.19 23.04 14.07
N SER A 385 3.00 23.44 12.82
CA SER A 385 2.02 24.46 12.40
C SER A 385 0.57 24.00 12.49
N ILE A 386 0.31 22.71 12.71
CA ILE A 386 -1.04 22.18 12.86
C ILE A 386 -1.52 22.38 14.30
N ASP A 387 -2.58 23.17 14.45
CA ASP A 387 -3.17 23.51 15.75
C ASP A 387 -3.94 22.33 16.36
N GLY A 388 -4.07 22.34 17.70
CA GLY A 388 -4.81 21.30 18.43
C GLY A 388 -6.28 21.13 17.99
N SER A 389 -6.95 22.22 17.61
CA SER A 389 -8.32 22.19 17.09
C SER A 389 -8.42 21.45 15.75
N GLN A 390 -7.42 21.61 14.87
CA GLN A 390 -7.34 20.87 13.61
C GLN A 390 -7.06 19.39 13.87
N ILE A 391 -6.23 19.07 14.87
CA ILE A 391 -5.95 17.69 15.28
C ILE A 391 -7.22 16.94 15.67
N ILE A 392 -8.02 17.57 16.54
CA ILE A 392 -9.31 17.02 17.01
C ILE A 392 -10.30 16.96 15.85
N SER A 393 -10.39 18.00 15.01
CA SER A 393 -11.32 17.99 13.87
C SER A 393 -11.02 16.87 12.87
N ILE A 394 -9.75 16.54 12.62
CA ILE A 394 -9.39 15.42 11.74
C ILE A 394 -9.74 14.09 12.42
N ALA A 395 -9.44 13.95 13.72
CA ALA A 395 -9.75 12.74 14.47
C ALA A 395 -11.26 12.43 14.49
N LEU A 396 -12.09 13.44 14.76
CA LEU A 396 -13.55 13.28 14.77
C LEU A 396 -14.08 12.87 13.39
N ARG A 397 -13.58 13.47 12.30
CA ARG A 397 -14.00 13.09 10.94
C ARG A 397 -13.65 11.63 10.61
N VAL A 398 -12.42 11.21 10.95
CA VAL A 398 -11.96 9.83 10.71
C VAL A 398 -12.72 8.83 11.60
N LEU A 399 -13.21 9.25 12.77
CA LEU A 399 -14.00 8.41 13.68
C LEU A 399 -15.46 8.21 13.21
N LEU A 400 -16.03 9.11 12.40
CA LEU A 400 -17.44 9.02 12.01
C LEU A 400 -17.79 7.73 11.25
N PRO A 401 -17.10 7.35 10.15
CA PRO A 401 -17.39 6.09 9.45
C PRO A 401 -17.32 4.84 10.34
N PRO A 402 -16.24 4.57 11.10
CA PRO A 402 -16.17 3.36 11.92
C PRO A 402 -17.23 3.35 13.03
N MET A 403 -17.57 4.51 13.61
CA MET A 403 -18.67 4.61 14.57
C MET A 403 -20.00 4.20 13.95
N ILE A 404 -20.30 4.66 12.73
CA ILE A 404 -21.52 4.27 11.99
C ILE A 404 -21.54 2.76 11.77
N PHE A 405 -20.45 2.16 11.31
CA PHE A 405 -20.41 0.71 11.11
C PHE A 405 -20.52 -0.08 12.42
N THR A 406 -19.88 0.36 13.51
CA THR A 406 -20.03 -0.29 14.82
C THR A 406 -21.46 -0.22 15.34
N LEU A 407 -22.11 0.95 15.26
CA LEU A 407 -23.50 1.10 15.66
C LEU A 407 -24.45 0.29 14.77
N SER A 408 -24.12 0.14 13.48
CA SER A 408 -24.90 -0.68 12.55
C SER A 408 -24.93 -2.16 12.94
N ILE A 409 -23.89 -2.68 13.61
CA ILE A 409 -23.85 -4.06 14.10
C ILE A 409 -25.00 -4.30 15.09
N ALA A 410 -25.28 -3.35 15.98
CA ALA A 410 -26.43 -3.46 16.87
C ALA A 410 -27.76 -3.47 16.10
N ILE A 411 -27.89 -2.68 15.03
CA ILE A 411 -29.08 -2.68 14.15
C ILE A 411 -29.24 -4.04 13.45
N ILE A 412 -28.15 -4.59 12.90
CA ILE A 412 -28.13 -5.88 12.19
C ILE A 412 -28.64 -7.01 13.08
N LEU A 413 -28.37 -6.97 14.39
CA LEU A 413 -28.85 -7.98 15.35
C LEU A 413 -30.37 -8.08 15.42
N PHE A 414 -31.10 -6.99 15.15
CA PHE A 414 -32.56 -6.96 15.15
C PHE A 414 -33.15 -6.97 13.73
N ARG A 415 -32.56 -6.20 12.80
CA ARG A 415 -33.07 -5.94 11.45
C ARG A 415 -31.94 -5.79 10.45
N ASN A 416 -31.53 -6.92 9.87
CA ASN A 416 -30.44 -6.98 8.88
C ASN A 416 -30.71 -6.09 7.65
N ASP A 417 -31.96 -6.03 7.20
CA ASP A 417 -32.42 -5.26 6.05
C ASP A 417 -32.23 -3.73 6.20
N LEU A 418 -32.13 -3.23 7.44
CA LEU A 418 -31.99 -1.80 7.70
C LEU A 418 -30.54 -1.30 7.68
N ALA A 419 -29.56 -2.21 7.72
CA ALA A 419 -28.15 -1.85 7.86
C ALA A 419 -27.64 -1.00 6.69
N ILE A 420 -28.01 -1.36 5.46
CA ILE A 420 -27.56 -0.66 4.26
C ILE A 420 -27.97 0.82 4.26
N TYR A 421 -29.18 1.15 4.71
CA TYR A 421 -29.64 2.54 4.81
C TYR A 421 -28.84 3.35 5.82
N PHE A 422 -28.44 2.71 6.93
CA PHE A 422 -27.57 3.33 7.92
C PHE A 422 -26.16 3.57 7.36
N TRP A 423 -25.65 2.64 6.55
CA TRP A 423 -24.35 2.80 5.92
C TRP A 423 -24.32 3.89 4.84
N LEU A 424 -25.44 4.17 4.17
CA LEU A 424 -25.55 5.30 3.24
C LEU A 424 -25.26 6.66 3.91
N LEU A 425 -25.45 6.76 5.23
CA LEU A 425 -25.08 7.96 5.98
C LEU A 425 -23.59 8.30 5.84
N VAL A 426 -22.71 7.29 5.76
CA VAL A 426 -21.27 7.51 5.54
C VAL A 426 -21.04 8.27 4.24
N ILE A 427 -21.70 7.82 3.15
CA ILE A 427 -21.58 8.46 1.83
C ILE A 427 -22.10 9.90 1.89
N VAL A 428 -23.26 10.11 2.50
CA VAL A 428 -23.85 11.45 2.64
C VAL A 428 -22.90 12.39 3.38
N LEU A 429 -22.32 11.95 4.49
CA LEU A 429 -21.40 12.75 5.29
C LEU A 429 -20.09 13.07 4.54
N GLU A 430 -19.52 12.10 3.82
CA GLU A 430 -18.30 12.31 3.02
C GLU A 430 -18.55 13.28 1.85
N VAL A 431 -19.70 13.18 1.19
CA VAL A 431 -20.09 14.11 0.12
C VAL A 431 -20.28 15.52 0.67
N ILE A 432 -20.93 15.67 1.83
CA ILE A 432 -21.08 16.97 2.50
C ILE A 432 -19.71 17.56 2.84
N ASP A 433 -18.76 16.76 3.37
CA ASP A 433 -17.40 17.22 3.67
C ASP A 433 -16.66 17.71 2.41
N LEU A 434 -16.79 16.98 1.30
CA LEU A 434 -16.22 17.36 0.01
C LEU A 434 -16.76 18.71 -0.49
N VAL A 435 -18.08 18.89 -0.46
CA VAL A 435 -18.75 20.13 -0.88
C VAL A 435 -18.35 21.29 0.02
N TYR A 436 -18.39 21.11 1.35
CA TYR A 436 -18.02 22.13 2.33
C TYR A 436 -16.58 22.63 2.11
N ARG A 437 -15.63 21.74 1.86
CA ARG A 437 -14.23 22.10 1.60
C ARG A 437 -14.06 22.86 0.28
N ARG A 438 -14.83 22.52 -0.75
CA ARG A 438 -14.80 23.22 -2.05
C ARG A 438 -15.26 24.67 -1.88
N VAL A 439 -16.36 24.90 -1.17
CA VAL A 439 -16.89 26.25 -0.89
C VAL A 439 -15.87 27.08 -0.11
N ARG A 440 -15.29 26.52 0.97
CA ARG A 440 -14.29 27.24 1.78
C ARG A 440 -13.00 27.58 1.01
N ARG A 441 -12.58 26.75 0.05
CA ARG A 441 -11.43 27.07 -0.82
C ARG A 441 -11.74 28.22 -1.79
N GLY A 442 -12.99 28.31 -2.26
CA GLY A 442 -13.46 29.44 -3.08
C GLY A 442 -13.38 30.75 -2.33
N SER A 443 -13.95 30.80 -1.12
CA SER A 443 -13.95 32.02 -0.31
C SER A 443 -12.55 32.49 0.09
N HIS A 444 -11.62 31.58 0.40
CA HIS A 444 -10.22 31.96 0.66
C HIS A 444 -9.48 32.48 -0.58
N ARG A 445 -9.87 32.07 -1.79
CA ARG A 445 -9.29 32.60 -3.04
C ARG A 445 -9.83 33.99 -3.33
N GLU A 446 -11.12 34.20 -3.16
CA GLU A 446 -11.79 35.51 -3.31
C GLU A 446 -11.21 36.52 -2.32
N ALA A 447 -11.13 36.17 -1.03
CA ALA A 447 -10.56 37.06 -0.01
C ALA A 447 -9.08 37.39 -0.22
N ARG A 448 -8.30 36.51 -0.88
CA ARG A 448 -6.91 36.84 -1.27
C ARG A 448 -6.87 37.75 -2.49
N ALA A 449 -7.72 37.50 -3.49
CA ALA A 449 -7.83 38.36 -4.67
C ALA A 449 -8.28 39.78 -4.30
N GLU A 450 -9.15 39.93 -3.29
CA GLU A 450 -9.57 41.23 -2.75
C GLU A 450 -8.48 41.92 -1.91
N ALA A 451 -7.56 41.17 -1.32
CA ALA A 451 -6.45 41.73 -0.52
C ALA A 451 -5.23 42.12 -1.36
N ASP A 452 -5.12 41.60 -2.58
CA ASP A 452 -4.05 41.92 -3.55
C ASP A 452 -4.44 43.09 -4.50
N VAL A 453 -5.66 43.64 -4.38
CA VAL A 453 -6.17 44.85 -5.05
C VAL A 453 -6.15 46.02 -4.08
#